data_AF-A0A6I2FMX7-F1
#
_entry.id   AF-A0A6I2FMX7-F1
#
_cell.length_a   1.000
_cell.length_b   1.000
_cell.length_c   1.000
_cell.angle_alpha   90.00
_cell.angle_beta   90.00
_cell.angle_gamma   90.00
#
_symmetry.space_group_name_H-M   'P 1'
#
loop_
_entity.id
_entity.type
_entity.pdbx_description
1 polymer ?
#
loop_
_entity_poly.entity_id
_entity_poly.type
_entity_poly.pdbx_seq_one_letter_code
_entity_poly.pdbx_strand_id
1 'polypeptide(L)'
;MASIRVTEVLAALSLTTDLATGMPFEKGLAVCLIATAIAEKLGLDETDRRVVFHAALLGAVGCTSRASENADSYADDLAFQRAYHTLDPGDPTVFRDQMSRFGDWMPGSQAALRDRFVTEAPGGCPAAVRSVCEVSRALGPRLGLPEAAVVALTEVKER
;
A
#
# COMPACT_ATOMS: atom_id res chain seq x y z
N MET A 1 11.87 15.66 29.97
CA MET A 1 11.62 15.30 28.56
C MET A 1 10.48 14.30 28.54
N ALA A 2 9.47 14.49 27.70
CA ALA A 2 8.44 13.48 27.49
C ALA A 2 9.05 12.27 26.75
N SER A 3 8.75 11.05 27.19
CA SER A 3 9.19 9.82 26.52
C SER A 3 8.34 9.60 25.27
N ILE A 4 8.97 9.38 24.12
CA ILE A 4 8.28 9.01 22.86
C ILE A 4 8.02 7.50 22.88
N ARG A 5 6.79 7.09 22.59
CA ARG A 5 6.41 5.67 22.47
C ARG A 5 6.74 5.19 21.06
N VAL A 6 7.21 3.95 20.93
CA VAL A 6 7.47 3.31 19.61
C VAL A 6 6.24 3.42 18.70
N THR A 7 5.04 3.21 19.25
CA THR A 7 3.79 3.32 18.51
C THR A 7 3.56 4.70 17.89
N GLU A 8 3.99 5.80 18.54
CA GLU A 8 3.86 7.15 17.98
C GLU A 8 4.76 7.31 16.75
N VAL A 9 5.96 6.74 16.78
CA VAL A 9 6.89 6.72 15.64
C VAL A 9 6.32 5.89 14.49
N LEU A 10 5.76 4.70 14.79
CA LEU A 10 5.13 3.86 13.76
C LEU A 10 3.89 4.50 13.16
N ALA A 11 3.09 5.22 13.95
CA ALA A 11 1.96 6.00 13.47
C ALA A 11 2.41 7.14 12.55
N ALA A 12 3.46 7.88 12.93
CA ALA A 12 4.03 8.92 12.07
C ALA A 12 4.56 8.36 10.73
N LEU A 13 5.18 7.18 10.76
CA LEU A 13 5.62 6.47 9.55
C LEU A 13 4.44 6.06 8.65
N SER A 14 3.36 5.55 9.26
CA SER A 14 2.12 5.20 8.56
C SER A 14 1.51 6.42 7.85
N LEU A 15 1.35 7.53 8.57
CA LEU A 15 0.85 8.80 8.02
C LEU A 15 1.74 9.35 6.90
N THR A 16 3.05 9.23 7.05
CA THR A 16 4.01 9.65 6.01
C THR A 16 3.87 8.80 4.75
N THR A 17 3.59 7.50 4.90
CA THR A 17 3.37 6.58 3.80
C THR A 17 2.08 6.90 3.04
N ASP A 18 1.01 7.29 3.74
CA ASP A 18 -0.22 7.76 3.08
C ASP A 18 0.08 8.95 2.15
N LEU A 19 0.84 9.94 2.65
CA LEU A 19 1.26 11.10 1.86
C LEU A 19 2.17 10.69 0.68
N ALA A 20 3.16 9.83 0.93
CA ALA A 20 4.13 9.41 -0.07
C ALA A 20 3.52 8.57 -1.20
N THR A 21 2.37 7.94 -0.96
CA THR A 21 1.63 7.12 -1.94
C THR A 21 0.41 7.85 -2.52
N GLY A 22 0.22 9.12 -2.16
CA GLY A 22 -0.92 9.91 -2.61
C GLY A 22 -2.28 9.45 -2.08
N MET A 23 -2.30 8.57 -1.06
CA MET A 23 -3.53 8.07 -0.42
C MET A 23 -4.16 9.12 0.50
N PRO A 24 -5.46 8.98 0.85
CA PRO A 24 -6.08 9.81 1.87
C PRO A 24 -5.30 9.75 3.18
N PHE A 25 -5.13 10.90 3.84
CA PHE A 25 -4.45 10.97 5.13
C PHE A 25 -5.16 10.11 6.17
N GLU A 26 -4.41 9.44 7.03
CA GLU A 26 -4.90 8.50 8.04
C GLU A 26 -5.50 7.19 7.50
N LYS A 27 -5.35 6.88 6.19
CA LYS A 27 -5.76 5.58 5.64
C LYS A 27 -5.13 4.43 6.42
N GLY A 28 -3.83 4.48 6.67
CA GLY A 28 -3.14 3.42 7.43
C GLY A 28 -3.70 3.24 8.85
N LEU A 29 -4.02 4.35 9.54
CA LEU A 29 -4.64 4.32 10.86
C LEU A 29 -6.06 3.76 10.82
N ALA A 30 -6.86 4.16 9.84
CA ALA A 30 -8.23 3.65 9.67
C ALA A 30 -8.24 2.14 9.40
N VAL A 31 -7.33 1.65 8.55
CA VAL A 31 -7.12 0.21 8.32
C VAL A 31 -6.73 -0.49 9.61
N CYS A 32 -5.80 0.08 10.38
CA CYS A 32 -5.38 -0.48 11.67
C CYS A 32 -6.55 -0.59 12.65
N LEU A 33 -7.37 0.46 12.78
CA LEU A 33 -8.54 0.49 13.66
C LEU A 33 -9.53 -0.62 13.30
N ILE A 34 -9.86 -0.76 12.01
CA ILE A 34 -10.78 -1.78 11.52
C ILE A 34 -10.20 -3.18 11.77
N ALA A 35 -8.93 -3.40 11.43
CA ALA A 35 -8.28 -4.69 11.61
C ALA A 35 -8.22 -5.11 13.08
N THR A 36 -7.89 -4.19 13.99
CA THR A 36 -7.89 -4.45 15.44
C THR A 36 -9.29 -4.78 15.94
N ALA A 37 -10.33 -4.06 15.50
CA ALA A 37 -11.71 -4.36 15.88
C ALA A 37 -12.18 -5.74 15.37
N ILE A 38 -11.75 -6.14 14.17
CA ILE A 38 -12.02 -7.49 13.64
C ILE A 38 -11.31 -8.55 14.48
N ALA A 39 -10.03 -8.36 14.80
CA ALA A 39 -9.25 -9.29 15.62
C ALA A 39 -9.87 -9.49 17.02
N GLU A 40 -10.38 -8.42 17.63
CA GLU A 40 -11.10 -8.49 18.91
C GLU A 40 -12.39 -9.31 18.79
N LYS A 41 -13.18 -9.07 17.75
CA LYS A 41 -14.43 -9.82 17.52
C LYS A 41 -14.21 -11.30 17.23
N LEU A 42 -13.06 -11.64 16.64
CA LEU A 42 -12.65 -13.03 16.42
C LEU A 42 -12.10 -13.70 17.69
N GLY A 43 -11.93 -12.96 18.78
CA GLY A 43 -11.41 -13.50 20.04
C GLY A 43 -9.92 -13.84 20.00
N LEU A 44 -9.15 -13.18 19.12
CA LEU A 44 -7.70 -13.39 19.06
C LEU A 44 -7.03 -12.98 20.38
N ASP A 45 -5.97 -13.70 20.76
CA ASP A 45 -5.22 -13.40 21.97
C ASP A 45 -4.39 -12.11 21.83
N GLU A 46 -3.74 -11.68 22.91
CA GLU A 46 -2.96 -10.45 22.91
C GLU A 46 -1.77 -10.51 21.93
N THR A 47 -1.16 -11.68 21.74
CA THR A 47 0.00 -11.87 20.86
C THR A 47 -0.43 -11.67 19.41
N ASP A 48 -1.51 -12.32 18.99
CA ASP A 48 -2.04 -12.22 17.64
C ASP A 48 -2.60 -10.82 17.35
N ARG A 49 -3.27 -10.20 18.33
CA ARG A 49 -3.74 -8.81 18.18
C ARG A 49 -2.59 -7.82 17.98
N ARG A 50 -1.44 -8.03 18.61
CA ARG A 50 -0.22 -7.22 18.39
C ARG A 50 0.33 -7.41 16.98
N VAL A 51 0.29 -8.64 16.45
CA VAL A 51 0.67 -8.92 15.05
C VAL A 51 -0.24 -8.16 14.09
N VAL A 52 -1.57 -8.27 14.27
CA VAL A 52 -2.56 -7.55 13.46
C VAL A 52 -2.34 -6.04 13.54
N PHE A 53 -2.11 -5.50 14.73
CA PHE A 53 -1.85 -4.08 14.93
C PHE A 53 -0.65 -3.59 14.10
N HIS A 54 0.50 -4.26 14.21
CA HIS A 54 1.71 -3.86 13.48
C HIS A 54 1.58 -4.05 11.97
N ALA A 55 1.01 -5.18 11.54
CA ALA A 55 0.83 -5.48 10.13
C ALA A 55 -0.16 -4.54 9.45
N ALA A 56 -1.27 -4.20 10.12
CA ALA A 56 -2.26 -3.28 9.57
C ALA A 56 -1.76 -1.84 9.55
N LEU A 57 -1.10 -1.39 10.63
CA LEU A 57 -0.56 -0.03 10.73
C LEU A 57 0.50 0.26 9.66
N LEU A 58 1.34 -0.72 9.35
CA LEU A 58 2.46 -0.59 8.42
C LEU A 58 2.23 -1.32 7.09
N GLY A 59 0.99 -1.69 6.78
CA GLY A 59 0.63 -2.49 5.60
C GLY A 59 1.06 -1.87 4.27
N ALA A 60 1.24 -0.55 4.24
CA ALA A 60 1.67 0.19 3.06
C ALA A 60 3.17 0.57 3.06
N VAL A 61 3.97 0.17 4.06
CA VAL A 61 5.36 0.65 4.23
C VAL A 61 6.26 0.36 3.02
N GLY A 62 5.94 -0.70 2.26
CA GLY A 62 6.64 -1.04 1.02
C GLY A 62 6.07 -0.40 -0.25
N CYS A 63 4.95 0.31 -0.22
CA CYS A 63 4.28 0.82 -1.43
C CYS A 63 5.08 1.88 -2.19
N THR A 64 6.06 2.51 -1.56
CA THR A 64 6.97 3.48 -2.20
C THR A 64 8.17 2.82 -2.88
N SER A 65 8.28 1.49 -2.83
CA SER A 65 9.46 0.75 -3.32
C SER A 65 9.73 0.89 -4.82
N ARG A 66 8.71 1.30 -5.59
CA ARG A 66 8.78 1.50 -7.05
C ARG A 66 8.48 2.92 -7.48
N ALA A 67 8.55 3.89 -6.57
CA ALA A 67 8.15 5.25 -6.88
C ALA A 67 8.93 5.85 -8.05
N SER A 68 10.23 5.53 -8.17
CA SER A 68 11.06 6.02 -9.28
C SER A 68 10.66 5.40 -10.61
N GLU A 69 10.47 4.08 -10.65
CA GLU A 69 10.07 3.34 -11.85
C GLU A 69 8.66 3.71 -12.30
N ASN A 70 7.75 3.93 -11.35
CA ASN A 70 6.40 4.38 -11.65
C ASN A 70 6.40 5.82 -12.17
N ALA A 71 7.21 6.72 -11.61
CA ALA A 71 7.34 8.07 -12.13
C ALA A 71 7.95 8.07 -13.55
N ASP A 72 8.93 7.23 -13.84
CA ASP A 72 9.50 7.06 -15.18
C ASP A 72 8.46 6.49 -16.17
N SER A 73 7.70 5.46 -15.74
CA SER A 73 6.74 4.76 -16.60
C SER A 73 5.42 5.52 -16.78
N TYR A 74 5.00 6.31 -15.80
CA TYR A 74 3.68 6.94 -15.76
C TYR A 74 3.73 8.47 -15.58
N ALA A 75 4.92 9.06 -15.72
CA ALA A 75 5.25 10.48 -15.50
C ALA A 75 5.11 10.97 -14.05
N ASP A 76 4.21 10.39 -13.25
CA ASP A 76 3.94 10.77 -11.87
C ASP A 76 3.49 9.53 -11.08
N ASP A 77 4.30 9.11 -10.09
CA ASP A 77 3.96 7.96 -9.23
C ASP A 77 2.74 8.24 -8.35
N LEU A 78 2.60 9.42 -7.76
CA LEU A 78 1.47 9.69 -6.85
C LEU A 78 0.14 9.68 -7.63
N ALA A 79 0.12 10.27 -8.83
CA ALA A 79 -1.06 10.23 -9.68
C ALA A 79 -1.38 8.80 -10.14
N PHE A 80 -0.35 8.04 -10.53
CA PHE A 80 -0.49 6.62 -10.87
C PHE A 80 -1.04 5.80 -9.69
N GLN A 81 -0.46 5.94 -8.49
CA GLN A 81 -0.87 5.19 -7.29
C GLN A 81 -2.32 5.50 -6.90
N ARG A 82 -2.75 6.76 -7.03
CA ARG A 82 -4.15 7.17 -6.81
C ARG A 82 -5.10 6.50 -7.79
N ALA A 83 -4.76 6.49 -9.08
CA ALA A 83 -5.57 5.83 -10.08
C ALA A 83 -5.59 4.31 -9.85
N TYR A 84 -4.41 3.69 -9.75
CA TYR A 84 -4.24 2.24 -9.59
C TYR A 84 -4.99 1.66 -8.40
N HIS A 85 -4.87 2.28 -7.21
CA HIS A 85 -5.52 1.76 -6.00
C HIS A 85 -7.04 1.92 -5.97
N THR A 86 -7.64 2.63 -6.93
CA THR A 86 -9.09 2.76 -7.06
C THR A 86 -9.67 1.90 -8.17
N LEU A 87 -8.83 1.26 -9.01
CA LEU A 87 -9.30 0.40 -10.09
C LEU A 87 -10.10 -0.78 -9.54
N ASP A 88 -11.28 -0.99 -10.08
CA ASP A 88 -12.14 -2.12 -9.74
C ASP A 88 -12.32 -3.04 -10.96
N PRO A 89 -11.43 -4.02 -11.17
CA PRO A 89 -11.57 -4.98 -12.26
C PRO A 89 -12.74 -5.96 -12.05
N GLY A 90 -13.38 -5.99 -10.88
CA GLY A 90 -14.52 -6.84 -10.56
C GLY A 90 -15.84 -6.36 -11.17
N ASP A 91 -15.97 -5.05 -11.42
CA ASP A 91 -17.10 -4.45 -12.14
C ASP A 91 -16.64 -3.91 -13.51
N PRO A 92 -16.99 -4.57 -14.64
CA PRO A 92 -16.56 -4.17 -15.97
C PRO A 92 -17.02 -2.77 -16.41
N THR A 93 -18.12 -2.26 -15.85
CA THR A 93 -18.63 -0.92 -16.18
C THR A 93 -17.80 0.12 -15.46
N VAL A 94 -17.61 -0.05 -14.15
CA VAL A 94 -16.77 0.83 -13.34
C VAL A 94 -15.33 0.84 -13.85
N PHE A 95 -14.76 -0.34 -14.14
CA PHE A 95 -13.41 -0.46 -14.67
C PHE A 95 -13.23 0.30 -15.99
N ARG A 96 -14.19 0.20 -16.91
CA ARG A 96 -14.14 0.91 -18.19
C ARG A 96 -14.16 2.41 -18.00
N ASP A 97 -15.03 2.91 -17.12
CA ASP A 97 -15.13 4.32 -16.80
C ASP A 97 -13.84 4.84 -16.16
N GLN A 98 -13.25 4.10 -15.22
CA GLN A 98 -11.97 4.43 -14.62
C GLN A 98 -10.84 4.43 -15.66
N MET A 99 -10.79 3.41 -16.52
CA MET A 99 -9.78 3.30 -17.57
C MET A 99 -9.90 4.41 -18.63
N SER A 100 -11.11 4.95 -18.86
CA SER A 100 -11.30 6.11 -19.73
C SER A 100 -10.61 7.38 -19.21
N ARG A 101 -10.45 7.48 -17.88
CA ARG A 101 -9.82 8.61 -17.17
C ARG A 101 -8.36 8.36 -16.79
N PHE A 102 -7.91 7.11 -16.85
CA PHE A 102 -6.53 6.74 -16.52
C PHE A 102 -5.54 7.56 -17.37
N GLY A 103 -4.59 8.22 -16.70
CA GLY A 103 -3.59 9.10 -17.31
C GLY A 103 -4.02 10.57 -17.47
N ASP A 104 -5.18 10.99 -16.95
CA ASP A 104 -5.68 12.37 -17.04
C ASP A 104 -4.73 13.42 -16.44
N TRP A 105 -3.86 13.01 -15.51
CA TRP A 105 -2.79 13.84 -14.96
C TRP A 105 -1.74 14.26 -16.01
N MET A 106 -1.69 13.57 -17.17
CA MET A 106 -0.85 13.92 -18.31
C MET A 106 -1.65 13.93 -19.62
N PRO A 107 -2.45 14.98 -19.90
CA PRO A 107 -3.35 15.01 -21.05
C PRO A 107 -2.66 14.75 -22.40
N GLY A 108 -1.42 15.25 -22.58
CA GLY A 108 -0.64 15.05 -23.81
C GLY A 108 -0.14 13.62 -24.05
N SER A 109 -0.20 12.75 -23.04
CA SER A 109 0.27 11.35 -23.12
C SER A 109 -0.73 10.35 -22.54
N GLN A 110 -1.94 10.80 -22.20
CA GLN A 110 -2.96 9.99 -21.52
C GLN A 110 -3.21 8.65 -22.22
N ALA A 111 -3.39 8.67 -23.55
CA ALA A 111 -3.61 7.45 -24.32
C ALA A 111 -2.42 6.47 -24.21
N ALA A 112 -1.19 6.98 -24.29
CA ALA A 112 0.01 6.16 -24.16
C ALA A 112 0.16 5.57 -22.76
N LEU A 113 -0.15 6.33 -21.70
CA LEU A 113 -0.12 5.85 -20.32
C LEU A 113 -1.14 4.72 -20.07
N ARG A 114 -2.36 4.89 -20.59
CA ARG A 114 -3.41 3.88 -20.52
C ARG A 114 -3.03 2.63 -21.29
N ASP A 115 -2.55 2.77 -22.52
CA ASP A 115 -2.17 1.63 -23.38
C ASP A 115 -1.00 0.87 -22.76
N ARG A 116 -0.03 1.58 -22.16
CA ARG A 116 1.05 0.99 -21.35
C ARG A 116 0.50 0.18 -20.18
N PHE A 117 -0.40 0.75 -19.37
CA PHE A 117 -0.97 0.04 -18.23
C PHE A 117 -1.66 -1.26 -18.65
N VAL A 118 -2.49 -1.21 -19.70
CA VAL A 118 -3.21 -2.39 -20.21
C VAL A 118 -2.24 -3.47 -20.72
N THR A 119 -1.13 -3.06 -21.33
CA THR A 119 -0.15 -3.98 -21.92
C THR A 119 0.80 -4.57 -20.87
N GLU A 120 1.27 -3.76 -19.91
CA GLU A 120 2.37 -4.12 -19.02
C GLU A 120 1.90 -4.59 -17.63
N ALA A 121 0.76 -4.11 -17.12
CA ALA A 121 0.30 -4.44 -15.77
C ALA A 121 0.14 -5.95 -15.51
N PRO A 122 -0.40 -6.77 -16.45
CA PRO A 122 -0.51 -8.22 -16.24
C PRO A 122 0.84 -8.91 -15.97
N GLY A 123 1.91 -8.46 -16.64
CA GLY A 123 3.27 -8.99 -16.45
C GLY A 123 4.06 -8.33 -15.32
N GLY A 124 3.75 -7.07 -15.01
CA GLY A 124 4.46 -6.27 -14.00
C GLY A 124 4.01 -6.49 -12.56
N CYS A 125 2.76 -6.94 -12.35
CA CYS A 125 2.20 -7.17 -11.01
C CYS A 125 3.08 -8.03 -10.10
N PRO A 126 3.60 -9.20 -10.53
CA PRO A 126 4.46 -10.02 -9.66
C PRO A 126 5.74 -9.31 -9.21
N ALA A 127 6.36 -8.51 -10.08
CA ALA A 127 7.56 -7.73 -9.74
C ALA A 127 7.22 -6.59 -8.76
N ALA A 128 6.06 -5.94 -8.95
CA ALA A 128 5.58 -4.92 -8.04
C ALA A 128 5.30 -5.46 -6.64
N VAL A 129 4.61 -6.60 -6.54
CA VAL A 129 4.33 -7.27 -5.26
C VAL A 129 5.64 -7.69 -4.58
N ARG A 130 6.57 -8.30 -5.32
CA ARG A 130 7.87 -8.72 -4.77
C ARG A 130 8.64 -7.55 -4.16
N SER A 131 8.70 -6.42 -4.86
CA SER A 131 9.40 -5.21 -4.40
C SER A 131 8.82 -4.68 -3.07
N VAL A 132 7.48 -4.66 -2.94
CA VAL A 132 6.81 -4.29 -1.67
C VAL A 132 7.20 -5.26 -0.55
N CYS A 133 7.18 -6.57 -0.82
CA CYS A 133 7.52 -7.60 0.18
C CYS A 133 9.00 -7.53 0.59
N GLU A 134 9.92 -7.25 -0.34
CA GLU A 134 11.35 -7.08 -0.05
C GLU A 134 11.59 -5.89 0.89
N VAL A 135 10.92 -4.76 0.67
CA VAL A 135 11.01 -3.60 1.56
C VAL A 135 10.45 -3.91 2.94
N SER A 136 9.28 -4.56 3.02
CA SER A 136 8.69 -4.98 4.30
C SER A 136 9.61 -5.92 5.08
N ARG A 137 10.25 -6.91 4.43
CA ARG A 137 11.22 -7.82 5.06
C ARG A 137 12.49 -7.10 5.52
N ALA A 138 12.97 -6.13 4.74
CA ALA A 138 14.19 -5.39 5.08
C ALA A 138 13.98 -4.40 6.24
N LEU A 139 12.82 -3.72 6.28
CA LEU A 139 12.51 -2.71 7.29
C LEU A 139 11.95 -3.29 8.58
N GLY A 140 11.17 -4.37 8.53
CA GLY A 140 10.47 -4.92 9.69
C GLY A 140 11.37 -5.15 10.92
N PRO A 141 12.47 -5.91 10.80
CA PRO A 141 13.39 -6.11 11.93
C PRO A 141 14.06 -4.82 12.42
N ARG A 142 14.35 -3.88 11.52
CA ARG A 142 14.96 -2.57 11.87
C ARG A 142 13.99 -1.65 12.61
N LEU A 143 12.69 -1.83 12.39
CA LEU A 143 11.61 -1.15 13.10
C LEU A 143 11.19 -1.89 14.39
N GLY A 144 11.84 -3.01 14.71
CA GLY A 144 11.53 -3.80 15.90
C GLY A 144 10.21 -4.57 15.80
N LEU A 145 9.73 -4.87 14.59
CA LEU A 145 8.50 -5.63 14.40
C LEU A 145 8.69 -7.11 14.78
N PRO A 146 7.69 -7.75 15.41
CA PRO A 146 7.68 -9.20 15.58
C PRO A 146 7.78 -9.91 14.23
N GLU A 147 8.47 -11.05 14.19
CA GLU A 147 8.63 -11.85 12.96
C GLU A 147 7.28 -12.17 12.30
N ALA A 148 6.29 -12.58 13.10
CA ALA A 148 4.93 -12.84 12.61
C ALA A 148 4.27 -11.61 11.94
N ALA A 149 4.58 -10.39 12.38
CA ALA A 149 4.09 -9.18 11.73
C ALA A 149 4.80 -8.93 10.40
N VAL A 150 6.10 -9.23 10.30
CA VAL A 150 6.85 -9.16 9.04
C VAL A 150 6.33 -10.17 8.03
N VAL A 151 6.04 -11.40 8.47
CA VAL A 151 5.40 -12.44 7.65
C VAL A 151 4.04 -11.95 7.16
N ALA A 152 3.17 -11.50 8.06
CA ALA A 152 1.85 -11.00 7.71
C ALA A 152 1.90 -9.86 6.68
N LEU A 153 2.85 -8.91 6.81
CA LEU A 153 3.07 -7.82 5.85
C LEU A 153 3.44 -8.33 4.45
N THR A 154 4.12 -9.47 4.35
CA THR A 154 4.57 -10.02 3.06
C THR A 154 3.53 -10.90 2.38
N GLU A 155 2.56 -11.42 3.15
CA GLU A 155 1.54 -12.34 2.68
C GLU A 155 0.22 -11.64 2.30
N VAL A 156 0.07 -10.33 2.61
CA VAL A 156 -1.15 -9.54 2.31
C VAL A 156 -1.59 -9.65 0.84
N LYS A 157 -0.64 -9.84 -0.08
CA LYS A 157 -0.88 -9.85 -1.53
C LYS A 157 -0.83 -11.25 -2.17
N GLU A 158 -0.89 -12.32 -1.38
CA GLU A 158 -0.82 -13.70 -1.89
C GLU A 158 -2.14 -14.24 -2.48
N ARG A 159 -3.18 -13.40 -2.60
CA ARG A 159 -4.49 -13.78 -3.15
C ARG A 159 -4.75 -13.14 -4.51
#